data_AF-A0A0F0GJN6-F1
#
_entry.id   AF-A0A0F0GJN6-F1
#
_cell.length_a   1.000
_cell.length_b   1.000
_cell.length_c   1.000
_cell.angle_alpha   90.00
_cell.angle_beta   90.00
_cell.angle_gamma   90.00
#
_symmetry.space_group_name_H-M   'P 1'
#
loop_
_entity.id
_entity.type
_entity.pdbx_description
1 polymer ?
#
loop_
_entity_poly.entity_id
_entity_poly.type
_entity_poly.pdbx_seq_one_letter_code
_entity_poly.pdbx_strand_id
1 'polypeptide(L)'
;PAPRRRDAARRRELLIRAAMELFAERGFDRTTIREIGERAGVDPALIARYFGGKTQLYLATVREEQGTATPAELLEEERLRTLVERLSRRGPGPSFQAAVMPGD
;
A
#
# COMPACT_ATOMS: atom_id res chain seq x y z
N PRO A 1 -24.35 -16.83 -8.62
CA PRO A 1 -23.70 -15.51 -8.37
C PRO A 1 -22.32 -15.69 -7.69
N ALA A 2 -21.22 -14.99 -7.99
CA ALA A 2 -20.99 -13.78 -8.79
C ALA A 2 -19.49 -13.65 -9.18
N PRO A 3 -19.07 -13.98 -10.42
CA PRO A 3 -17.68 -13.81 -10.90
C PRO A 3 -17.21 -12.34 -10.82
N ARG A 4 -18.13 -11.39 -11.05
CA ARG A 4 -17.86 -9.94 -11.00
C ARG A 4 -17.30 -9.43 -9.67
N ARG A 5 -17.72 -10.02 -8.53
CA ARG A 5 -17.24 -9.61 -7.20
C ARG A 5 -15.78 -10.03 -6.97
N ARG A 6 -15.41 -11.23 -7.42
CA ARG A 6 -14.04 -11.76 -7.32
C ARG A 6 -13.07 -10.92 -8.16
N ASP A 7 -13.49 -10.53 -9.37
CA ASP A 7 -12.66 -9.70 -10.24
C ASP A 7 -12.45 -8.28 -9.69
N ALA A 8 -13.47 -7.71 -9.03
CA ALA A 8 -13.35 -6.41 -8.38
C ALA A 8 -12.36 -6.47 -7.21
N ALA A 9 -12.44 -7.51 -6.36
CA ALA A 9 -11.49 -7.72 -5.27
C ALA A 9 -10.05 -7.88 -5.78
N ARG A 10 -9.85 -8.69 -6.82
CA ARG A 10 -8.52 -8.87 -7.44
C ARG A 10 -7.94 -7.56 -7.99
N ARG A 11 -8.75 -6.76 -8.70
CA ARG A 11 -8.29 -5.45 -9.23
C ARG A 11 -7.94 -4.48 -8.11
N ARG A 12 -8.74 -4.46 -7.04
CA ARG A 12 -8.45 -3.64 -5.85
C ARG A 12 -7.10 -4.01 -5.24
N GLU A 13 -6.82 -5.30 -5.11
CA GLU A 13 -5.57 -5.81 -4.54
C GLU A 13 -4.35 -5.47 -5.42
N LEU A 14 -4.48 -5.61 -6.75
CA LEU A 14 -3.44 -5.21 -7.71
C LEU A 14 -3.09 -3.71 -7.59
N LEU A 15 -4.10 -2.86 -7.45
CA LEU A 15 -3.90 -1.42 -7.28
C LEU A 15 -3.17 -1.08 -5.97
N ILE A 16 -3.49 -1.77 -4.87
CA ILE A 16 -2.80 -1.59 -3.58
C ILE A 16 -1.32 -1.98 -3.71
N ARG A 17 -1.02 -3.15 -4.29
CA ARG A 17 0.36 -3.62 -4.45
C ARG A 17 1.18 -2.67 -5.33
N ALA A 18 0.64 -2.28 -6.48
CA ALA A 18 1.30 -1.33 -7.38
C ALA A 18 1.54 0.04 -6.72
N ALA A 19 0.59 0.51 -5.91
CA ALA A 19 0.74 1.75 -5.16
C ALA A 19 1.83 1.64 -4.08
N MET A 20 1.89 0.54 -3.34
CA MET A 20 2.95 0.29 -2.34
C MET A 20 4.34 0.38 -2.96
N GLU A 21 4.55 -0.33 -4.07
CA GLU A 21 5.83 -0.34 -4.79
C GLU A 21 6.22 1.08 -5.25
N LEU A 22 5.30 1.78 -5.92
CA LEU A 22 5.58 3.12 -6.44
C LEU A 22 5.78 4.16 -5.33
N PHE A 23 5.02 4.10 -4.24
CA PHE A 23 5.24 4.99 -3.12
C PHE A 23 6.58 4.72 -2.43
N ALA A 24 6.99 3.45 -2.31
CA ALA A 24 8.30 3.11 -1.75
C ALA A 24 9.46 3.59 -2.64
N GLU A 25 9.36 3.41 -3.96
CA GLU A 25 10.43 3.76 -4.92
C GLU A 25 10.69 5.26 -5.02
N ARG A 26 9.63 6.08 -5.03
CA ARG A 26 9.74 7.51 -5.38
C ARG A 26 8.95 8.45 -4.49
N GLY A 27 8.25 7.94 -3.48
CA GLY A 27 7.44 8.73 -2.56
C GLY A 27 6.05 9.07 -3.07
N PHE A 28 5.24 9.64 -2.18
CA PHE A 28 3.85 10.01 -2.48
C PHE A 28 3.78 11.04 -3.60
N ASP A 29 4.42 12.20 -3.47
CA ASP A 29 4.22 13.34 -4.39
C ASP A 29 4.57 13.02 -5.84
N ARG A 30 5.68 12.29 -6.07
CA ARG A 30 6.16 11.91 -7.41
C ARG A 30 5.40 10.75 -8.05
N THR A 31 4.42 10.16 -7.37
CA THR A 31 3.62 9.05 -7.90
C THR A 31 2.26 9.55 -8.40
N THR A 32 1.86 9.20 -9.62
CA THR A 32 0.53 9.56 -10.16
C THR A 32 -0.44 8.37 -10.18
N ILE A 33 -1.74 8.67 -10.17
CA ILE A 33 -2.82 7.67 -10.31
C ILE A 33 -2.67 6.88 -11.62
N ARG A 34 -2.23 7.55 -12.69
CA ARG A 34 -2.04 6.93 -14.01
C ARG A 34 -0.98 5.84 -13.97
N GLU A 35 0.18 6.14 -13.42
CA GLU A 35 1.30 5.19 -13.32
C GLU A 35 0.98 4.01 -12.41
N ILE A 36 0.18 4.22 -11.36
CA ILE A 36 -0.31 3.13 -10.52
C ILE A 36 -1.22 2.19 -11.32
N GLY A 37 -2.17 2.73 -12.09
CA GLY A 37 -3.03 1.91 -12.95
C GLY A 37 -2.25 1.16 -14.03
N GLU A 38 -1.32 1.84 -14.70
CA GLU A 38 -0.40 1.24 -15.68
C GLU A 38 0.38 0.07 -15.07
N ARG A 39 0.98 0.26 -13.89
CA ARG A 39 1.73 -0.80 -13.18
C ARG A 39 0.84 -1.96 -12.74
N ALA A 40 -0.38 -1.67 -12.29
CA ALA A 40 -1.34 -2.68 -11.89
C ALA A 40 -1.92 -3.46 -13.09
N GLY A 41 -1.77 -2.95 -14.33
CA GLY A 41 -2.48 -3.46 -15.49
C GLY A 41 -4.00 -3.25 -15.39
N VAL A 42 -4.41 -2.18 -14.72
CA VAL A 42 -5.82 -1.87 -14.38
C VAL A 42 -6.12 -0.43 -14.75
N ASP A 43 -7.33 -0.16 -15.24
CA ASP A 43 -7.78 1.20 -15.56
C ASP A 43 -7.60 2.15 -14.34
N PRO A 44 -6.82 3.25 -14.47
CA PRO A 44 -6.63 4.24 -13.41
C PRO A 44 -7.93 4.83 -12.85
N ALA A 45 -9.00 4.89 -13.64
CA ALA A 45 -10.32 5.36 -13.19
C ALA A 45 -10.88 4.51 -12.04
N LEU A 46 -10.46 3.25 -11.94
CA LEU A 46 -10.85 2.38 -10.83
C LEU A 46 -10.26 2.81 -9.49
N ILE A 47 -9.19 3.61 -9.47
CA ILE A 47 -8.66 4.16 -8.22
C ILE A 47 -9.64 5.16 -7.60
N ALA A 48 -10.18 6.06 -8.41
CA ALA A 48 -11.23 6.98 -7.97
C ALA A 48 -12.46 6.22 -7.48
N ARG A 49 -12.84 5.14 -8.18
CA ARG A 49 -14.00 4.31 -7.82
C ARG A 49 -13.80 3.49 -6.54
N TYR A 50 -12.64 2.88 -6.33
CA TYR A 50 -12.40 1.96 -5.20
C TYR A 50 -11.88 2.63 -3.95
N PHE A 51 -11.15 3.74 -4.10
CA PHE A 51 -10.47 4.40 -3.00
C PHE A 51 -10.91 5.86 -2.84
N GLY A 52 -11.42 6.51 -3.89
CA GLY A 52 -11.72 7.95 -3.84
C GLY A 52 -10.52 8.85 -4.14
N GLY A 53 -9.42 8.28 -4.64
CA GLY A 53 -8.24 9.03 -5.10
C GLY A 53 -6.91 8.57 -4.50
N LYS A 54 -5.82 9.28 -4.85
CA LYS A 54 -4.44 8.95 -4.49
C LYS A 54 -4.20 8.92 -2.98
N THR A 55 -4.71 9.91 -2.24
CA THR A 55 -4.55 9.98 -0.77
C THR A 55 -5.21 8.81 -0.06
N GLN A 56 -6.43 8.44 -0.46
CA GLN A 56 -7.13 7.31 0.14
C GLN A 56 -6.52 5.96 -0.27
N LEU A 57 -5.97 5.87 -1.50
CA LEU A 57 -5.17 4.72 -1.90
C LEU A 57 -3.91 4.60 -1.05
N TYR A 58 -3.21 5.71 -0.77
CA TYR A 58 -2.07 5.71 0.14
C TYR A 58 -2.46 5.22 1.55
N LEU A 59 -3.55 5.71 2.12
CA LEU A 59 -4.05 5.21 3.41
C LEU A 59 -4.39 3.70 3.36
N ALA A 60 -4.91 3.21 2.24
CA ALA A 60 -5.14 1.77 2.05
C ALA A 60 -3.84 0.97 2.04
N THR A 61 -2.75 1.52 1.45
CA THR A 61 -1.43 0.87 1.49
C THR A 61 -0.86 0.81 2.90
N VAL A 62 -0.98 1.89 3.69
CA VAL A 62 -0.54 1.92 5.10
C VAL A 62 -1.31 0.88 5.94
N ARG A 63 -2.62 0.75 5.73
CA ARG A 63 -3.44 -0.28 6.42
C ARG A 63 -3.02 -1.70 6.05
N GLU A 64 -2.65 -1.93 4.78
CA GLU A 64 -2.16 -3.23 4.33
C GLU A 64 -0.79 -3.56 4.94
N GLU A 65 0.09 -2.56 5.10
CA GLU A 65 1.42 -2.72 5.71
C GLU A 65 1.37 -3.04 7.20
N GLN A 66 0.49 -2.39 7.96
CA GLN A 66 0.40 -2.61 9.40
C GLN A 66 -0.18 -4.00 9.75
N GLY A 67 -0.75 -4.68 8.76
CA GLY A 67 -1.44 -5.95 8.97
C GLY A 67 -2.55 -5.83 10.02
N THR A 68 -3.14 -6.97 10.38
CA THR A 68 -4.09 -7.03 11.50
C THR A 68 -3.40 -7.37 12.82
N ALA A 69 -2.06 -7.32 12.86
CA ALA A 69 -1.30 -7.71 14.04
C ALA A 69 -1.53 -6.69 15.16
N THR A 70 -2.11 -7.16 16.25
CA THR A 70 -2.31 -6.38 17.47
C THR A 70 -0.96 -6.05 18.10
N PRO A 71 -0.84 -4.96 18.89
CA PRO A 71 0.37 -4.67 19.65
C PRO A 71 0.88 -5.86 20.48
N ALA A 72 -0.02 -6.69 21.00
CA ALA A 72 0.32 -7.93 21.71
C ALA A 72 1.01 -8.97 20.81
N GLU A 73 0.62 -9.09 19.54
CA GLU A 73 1.23 -10.00 18.56
C GLU A 73 2.56 -9.46 17.99
N LEU A 74 2.86 -8.17 18.19
CA LEU A 74 4.11 -7.52 17.75
C LEU A 74 5.22 -7.58 18.83
N LEU A 75 4.89 -7.95 20.06
CA LEU A 75 5.83 -8.04 21.18
C LEU A 75 6.63 -9.35 21.22
N GLU A 76 6.38 -10.30 20.30
CA GLU A 76 7.26 -11.46 20.13
C GLU A 76 8.55 -11.02 19.42
N GLU A 77 9.69 -11.25 20.07
CA GLU A 77 11.02 -10.83 19.62
C GLU A 77 11.34 -11.33 18.20
N GLU A 78 10.90 -12.53 17.85
CA GLU A 78 11.03 -13.15 16.52
C GLU A 78 10.22 -12.39 15.43
N ARG A 79 9.03 -11.90 15.78
CA ARG A 79 8.17 -11.14 14.86
C ARG A 79 8.68 -9.72 14.68
N LEU A 80 9.15 -9.09 15.75
CA LEU A 80 9.81 -7.78 15.68
C LEU A 80 11.05 -7.84 14.79
N ARG A 81 11.88 -8.88 14.94
CA ARG A 81 13.04 -9.12 14.07
C ARG A 81 12.61 -9.31 12.61
N THR A 82 11.55 -10.07 12.37
CA THR A 82 10.99 -10.27 11.01
C THR A 82 10.46 -8.97 10.39
N LEU A 83 9.82 -8.11 11.20
CA LEU A 83 9.35 -6.79 10.78
C LEU A 83 10.52 -5.85 10.46
N VAL A 84 11.52 -5.76 11.34
CA VAL A 84 12.73 -4.95 11.13
C VAL A 84 13.52 -5.43 9.91
N GLU A 85 13.65 -6.75 9.70
CA GLU A 85 14.26 -7.30 8.49
C GLU A 85 13.45 -6.98 7.23
N ARG A 86 12.11 -7.08 7.29
CA ARG A 86 11.23 -6.74 6.16
C ARG A 86 11.35 -5.27 5.80
N LEU A 87 11.38 -4.39 6.78
CA LEU A 87 11.56 -2.94 6.61
C LEU A 87 12.96 -2.64 6.04
N SER A 88 13.99 -3.34 6.50
CA SER A 88 15.37 -3.20 5.99
C SER A 88 15.53 -3.70 4.55
N ARG A 89 14.81 -4.76 4.14
CA ARG A 89 14.91 -5.36 2.78
C ARG A 89 14.08 -4.65 1.71
N ARG A 90 12.91 -4.08 2.06
CA ARG A 90 12.03 -3.37 1.10
C ARG A 90 12.29 -1.86 1.02
N GLY A 91 13.12 -1.32 1.90
CA GLY A 91 13.21 0.11 2.13
C GLY A 91 12.04 0.62 2.98
N PRO A 92 12.07 1.89 3.38
CA PRO A 92 11.02 2.48 4.20
C PRO A 92 9.70 2.47 3.44
N GLY A 93 8.77 1.62 3.87
CA GLY A 93 7.41 1.60 3.35
C GLY A 93 6.68 2.93 3.59
N PRO A 94 5.57 3.21 2.90
CA PRO A 94 4.75 4.41 3.09
C PRO A 94 4.51 4.76 4.56
N SER A 95 4.30 3.78 5.43
CA SER A 95 4.12 4.02 6.88
C SER A 95 5.33 4.69 7.55
N PHE A 96 6.54 4.29 7.16
CA PHE A 96 7.79 4.85 7.67
C PHE A 96 8.11 6.21 7.04
N GLN A 97 7.84 6.39 5.74
CA GLN A 97 8.02 7.68 5.07
C GLN A 97 7.12 8.78 5.67
N ALA A 98 5.86 8.45 5.99
CA ALA A 98 4.94 9.38 6.64
C ALA A 98 5.40 9.81 8.05
N ALA A 99 6.12 8.94 8.77
CA ALA A 99 6.62 9.24 10.11
C ALA A 99 7.95 10.03 10.11
N VAL A 100 8.77 9.87 9.06
CA VAL A 100 10.11 10.48 8.97
C VAL A 100 10.10 11.80 8.18
N MET A 101 9.16 12.00 7.27
CA MET A 101 8.97 13.25 6.51
C MET A 101 7.56 13.80 6.80
N PRO A 102 7.34 14.51 7.93
CA PRO A 102 6.12 15.28 8.08
C PRO A 102 6.11 16.34 6.98
N GLY A 103 5.02 16.39 6.21
CA GLY A 103 4.89 17.37 5.12
C GLY A 103 5.16 18.79 5.61
N ASP A 104 5.83 19.57 4.76
CA ASP A 104 6.06 21.01 4.93
C ASP A 104 4.75 21.79 5.16
#